data_AF-A0A077LM95-F1
#
_entry.id   AF-A0A077LM95-F1
#
_cell.length_a   1.000
_cell.length_b   1.000
_cell.length_c   1.000
_cell.angle_alpha   90.00
_cell.angle_beta   90.00
_cell.angle_gamma   90.00
#
_symmetry.space_group_name_H-M   'P 1'
#
loop_
_entity.id
_entity.type
_entity.pdbx_description
1 polymer ?
#
loop_
_entity_poly.entity_id
_entity_poly.type
_entity_poly.pdbx_seq_one_letter_code
_entity_poly.pdbx_strand_id
1 'polypeptide(L)'
;MATEVSPARYPYSTAVFIKATFASGDVYIGSGSVVGRNDILTATHVVYDPDLGGYATRLEFYVGADYNFRTGRFDSTPLVSLTDADWQVLAYPNQVFQNSNNNTLTQAESQYDVALIGLDVAVGDQVGYMGLASGYNQSIWANSFGYPGGSTGLMYGSAYIHHDARYSTYTAYAYEGSDILDRGSSGGPLYVTDSTGSYVIGVKSSGSSTVDVWADIGLVYDDLIGFIASNDAMLATTTAAVQTGTTGNDVFFASPAADHFQGLDGLDSVSYNGLRSSYEVSRNDTLTNVTRLAATEDRDTLTGIERLKFQDGTLALDTGAGQTAGSAYRLYQAALDRTPDTGGLRYWVTSIDNGESLLSVANGFMASEEFRTLYGASQTQSELLTAFYRNVLNREPDAGGFNYWINELNSGLSIQGMLVSFSESSENIANLAGNMSQGIWLG
;
A
#
# COMPACT_ATOMS: atom_id res chain seq x y z
N MET A 1 10.60 -0.74 23.80
CA MET A 1 11.81 -0.03 23.34
C MET A 1 11.98 -0.37 21.88
N ALA A 2 12.50 0.55 21.07
CA ALA A 2 12.80 0.26 19.67
C ALA A 2 13.68 -1.00 19.52
N THR A 3 13.40 -1.82 18.52
CA THR A 3 14.04 -3.11 18.29
C THR A 3 14.73 -3.15 16.95
N GLU A 4 15.87 -3.84 16.89
CA GLU A 4 16.55 -4.09 15.62
C GLU A 4 15.70 -5.02 14.75
N VAL A 5 15.64 -4.74 13.44
CA VAL A 5 14.88 -5.50 12.45
C VAL A 5 15.74 -5.80 11.25
N SER A 6 15.48 -6.94 10.60
CA SER A 6 16.19 -7.28 9.37
C SER A 6 15.71 -6.40 8.21
N PRO A 7 16.65 -5.76 7.47
CA PRO A 7 16.29 -4.97 6.30
C PRO A 7 15.89 -5.82 5.09
N ALA A 8 15.98 -7.16 5.15
CA ALA A 8 15.65 -8.03 4.02
C ALA A 8 14.12 -8.22 3.80
N ARG A 9 13.28 -7.69 4.68
CA ARG A 9 11.83 -7.91 4.67
C ARG A 9 11.09 -6.59 4.46
N TYR A 10 10.11 -6.55 3.56
CA TYR A 10 9.20 -5.41 3.43
C TYR A 10 8.42 -5.15 4.74
N PRO A 11 8.24 -3.89 5.20
CA PRO A 11 8.64 -2.64 4.54
C PRO A 11 10.10 -2.21 4.80
N TYR A 12 10.86 -2.94 5.62
CA TYR A 12 12.23 -2.60 5.99
C TYR A 12 13.25 -2.68 4.84
N SER A 13 12.93 -3.42 3.77
CA SER A 13 13.70 -3.41 2.51
C SER A 13 13.75 -2.05 1.85
N THR A 14 12.78 -1.19 2.15
CA THR A 14 12.71 0.19 1.63
C THR A 14 13.53 1.18 2.48
N ALA A 15 14.07 0.76 3.64
CA ALA A 15 14.80 1.65 4.51
C ALA A 15 16.11 2.12 3.88
N VAL A 16 16.40 3.42 3.97
CA VAL A 16 17.59 4.02 3.37
C VAL A 16 18.48 4.59 4.45
N PHE A 17 19.73 4.12 4.49
CA PHE A 17 20.80 4.81 5.20
C PHE A 17 21.42 5.85 4.27
N ILE A 18 21.41 7.12 4.66
CA ILE A 18 21.85 8.24 3.82
C ILE A 18 23.14 8.82 4.39
N LYS A 19 24.15 9.03 3.53
CA LYS A 19 25.30 9.88 3.84
C LYS A 19 25.26 11.15 2.99
N ALA A 20 25.22 12.30 3.65
CA ALA A 20 25.27 13.60 3.01
C ALA A 20 26.62 14.26 3.28
N THR A 21 27.38 14.55 2.22
CA THR A 21 28.67 15.25 2.30
C THR A 21 28.49 16.70 1.86
N PHE A 22 28.85 17.64 2.71
CA PHE A 22 28.70 19.08 2.46
C PHE A 22 29.99 19.72 1.93
N ALA A 23 29.89 20.96 1.45
CA ALA A 23 31.02 21.68 0.86
C ALA A 23 32.19 21.88 1.85
N SER A 24 31.92 21.88 3.15
CA SER A 24 32.94 21.89 4.22
C SER A 24 33.74 20.60 4.33
N GLY A 25 33.25 19.50 3.75
CA GLY A 25 33.77 18.14 3.93
C GLY A 25 33.12 17.39 5.10
N ASP A 26 32.21 18.02 5.84
CA ASP A 26 31.44 17.36 6.89
C ASP A 26 30.47 16.34 6.30
N VAL A 27 30.28 15.23 7.02
CA VAL A 27 29.38 14.14 6.62
C VAL A 27 28.29 13.97 7.67
N TYR A 28 27.04 14.12 7.25
CA TYR A 28 25.88 13.79 8.05
C TYR A 28 25.26 12.47 7.65
N ILE A 29 24.74 11.78 8.65
CA ILE A 29 24.04 10.50 8.50
C ILE A 29 22.57 10.76 8.79
N GLY A 30 21.73 10.34 7.86
CA GLY A 30 20.28 10.37 7.98
C GLY A 30 19.67 9.02 7.63
N SER A 31 18.37 8.96 7.80
CA SER A 31 17.50 7.87 7.39
C SER A 31 16.55 8.34 6.30
N GLY A 32 15.96 7.39 5.58
CA GLY A 32 14.91 7.65 4.61
C GLY A 32 14.16 6.38 4.27
N SER A 33 13.24 6.49 3.33
CA SER A 33 12.51 5.34 2.77
C SER A 33 12.33 5.51 1.27
N VAL A 34 12.37 4.40 0.53
CA VAL A 34 11.96 4.38 -0.87
C VAL A 34 10.44 4.51 -0.94
N VAL A 35 9.94 5.53 -1.66
CA VAL A 35 8.50 5.88 -1.73
C VAL A 35 7.93 5.93 -3.15
N GLY A 36 8.73 5.50 -4.12
CA GLY A 36 8.40 5.48 -5.53
C GLY A 36 9.48 4.75 -6.30
N ARG A 37 9.34 4.72 -7.63
CA ARG A 37 10.20 3.93 -8.50
C ARG A 37 11.68 4.33 -8.38
N ASN A 38 11.95 5.62 -8.24
CA ASN A 38 13.27 6.21 -8.15
C ASN A 38 13.33 7.30 -7.07
N ASP A 39 12.50 7.15 -6.03
CA ASP A 39 12.24 8.19 -5.04
C ASP A 39 12.66 7.79 -3.63
N ILE A 40 13.41 8.66 -2.98
CA ILE A 40 13.76 8.52 -1.56
C ILE A 40 13.21 9.72 -0.79
N LEU A 41 12.33 9.45 0.18
CA LEU A 41 11.84 10.45 1.13
C LEU A 41 12.75 10.52 2.35
N THR A 42 13.10 11.73 2.76
CA THR A 42 13.90 12.04 3.95
C THR A 42 13.54 13.44 4.48
N ALA A 43 14.32 13.98 5.42
CA ALA A 43 14.13 15.33 5.96
C ALA A 43 14.96 16.37 5.21
N THR A 44 14.49 17.62 5.14
CA THR A 44 15.24 18.72 4.50
C THR A 44 16.60 18.94 5.17
N HIS A 45 16.66 18.89 6.50
CA HIS A 45 17.93 19.10 7.22
C HIS A 45 18.96 17.95 7.02
N VAL A 46 18.55 16.81 6.45
CA VAL A 46 19.48 15.73 6.09
C VAL A 46 20.26 16.09 4.81
N VAL A 47 19.63 16.81 3.89
CA VAL A 47 20.20 17.13 2.56
C VAL A 47 20.62 18.59 2.40
N TYR A 48 20.26 19.45 3.35
CA TYR A 48 20.58 20.87 3.33
C TYR A 48 20.92 21.37 4.73
N ASP A 49 22.03 22.10 4.86
CA ASP A 49 22.40 22.82 6.07
C ASP A 49 23.02 24.17 5.69
N PRO A 50 22.41 25.32 6.08
CA PRO A 50 22.95 26.63 5.76
C PRO A 50 24.33 26.91 6.39
N ASP A 51 24.66 26.30 7.53
CA ASP A 51 25.97 26.46 8.19
C ASP A 51 27.08 25.66 7.47
N LEU A 52 26.71 24.67 6.66
CA LEU A 52 27.63 23.83 5.88
C LEU A 52 27.69 24.18 4.39
N GLY A 53 27.14 25.34 4.00
CA GLY A 53 27.18 25.83 2.63
C GLY A 53 25.95 25.47 1.78
N GLY A 54 24.85 25.05 2.41
CA GLY A 54 23.58 24.77 1.77
C GLY A 54 23.39 23.29 1.47
N TYR A 55 23.00 22.97 0.23
CA TYR A 55 22.78 21.58 -0.17
C TYR A 55 24.04 20.73 -0.05
N ALA A 56 23.86 19.46 0.32
CA ALA A 56 24.90 18.46 0.24
C ALA A 56 25.47 18.41 -1.18
N THR A 57 26.79 18.34 -1.27
CA THR A 57 27.53 18.23 -2.53
C THR A 57 27.58 16.79 -3.05
N ARG A 58 27.34 15.81 -2.18
CA ARG A 58 27.24 14.39 -2.52
C ARG A 58 26.28 13.70 -1.57
N LEU A 59 25.41 12.87 -2.14
CA LEU A 59 24.53 11.97 -1.41
C LEU A 59 24.88 10.53 -1.78
N GLU A 60 25.01 9.66 -0.77
CA GLU A 60 25.17 8.23 -0.95
C GLU A 60 24.00 7.52 -0.26
N PHE A 61 23.36 6.59 -0.97
CA PHE A 61 22.19 5.85 -0.49
C PHE A 61 22.53 4.38 -0.35
N TYR A 62 22.26 3.82 0.83
CA TYR A 62 22.42 2.40 1.10
C TYR A 62 21.07 1.85 1.52
N VAL A 63 20.36 1.25 0.58
CA VAL A 63 18.98 0.76 0.72
C VAL A 63 19.00 -0.64 1.29
N GLY A 64 18.11 -0.91 2.25
CA GLY A 64 18.09 -2.15 3.02
C GLY A 64 19.40 -2.37 3.77
N ALA A 65 19.99 -1.32 4.33
CA ALA A 65 21.27 -1.41 5.03
C ALA A 65 21.13 -1.96 6.45
N ASP A 66 22.15 -2.70 6.89
CA ASP A 66 22.34 -3.13 8.28
C ASP A 66 23.60 -2.47 8.84
N TYR A 67 23.48 -1.20 9.26
CA TYR A 67 24.62 -0.39 9.65
C TYR A 67 24.80 -0.33 11.17
N ASN A 68 25.98 -0.74 11.62
CA ASN A 68 26.35 -0.77 13.02
C ASN A 68 27.21 0.45 13.38
N PHE A 69 26.61 1.40 14.10
CA PHE A 69 27.30 2.62 14.53
C PHE A 69 28.44 2.36 15.51
N ARG A 70 28.42 1.23 16.23
CA ARG A 70 29.47 0.89 17.20
C ARG A 70 30.75 0.46 16.50
N THR A 71 30.63 -0.17 15.34
CA THR A 71 31.77 -0.64 14.53
C THR A 71 32.09 0.30 13.37
N GLY A 72 31.14 1.16 12.98
CA GLY A 72 31.24 2.06 11.83
C GLY A 72 31.19 1.32 10.49
N ARG A 73 30.49 0.19 10.43
CA ARG A 73 30.46 -0.71 9.26
C ARG A 73 29.05 -1.25 9.03
N PHE A 74 28.83 -1.72 7.80
CA PHE A 74 27.68 -2.56 7.50
C PHE A 74 27.99 -3.99 7.94
N ASP A 75 27.13 -4.56 8.79
CA ASP A 75 27.26 -5.94 9.27
C ASP A 75 26.78 -6.95 8.19
N SER A 76 26.00 -6.48 7.21
CA SER A 76 25.69 -7.18 5.96
C SER A 76 25.68 -6.22 4.76
N THR A 77 25.84 -6.76 3.54
CA THR A 77 25.80 -5.95 2.31
C THR A 77 24.41 -5.31 2.15
N PRO A 78 24.30 -3.98 1.94
CA PRO A 78 23.03 -3.35 1.60
C PRO A 78 22.39 -3.97 0.36
N LEU A 79 21.06 -4.00 0.29
CA LEU A 79 20.34 -4.54 -0.87
C LEU A 79 20.70 -3.79 -2.16
N VAL A 80 20.77 -2.45 -2.07
CA VAL A 80 21.24 -1.59 -3.15
C VAL A 80 22.16 -0.52 -2.57
N SER A 81 23.29 -0.26 -3.24
CA SER A 81 24.21 0.82 -2.89
C SER A 81 24.33 1.78 -4.07
N LEU A 82 23.93 3.04 -3.86
CA LEU A 82 23.94 4.11 -4.86
C LEU A 82 24.91 5.20 -4.40
N THR A 83 26.17 5.08 -4.80
CA THR A 83 27.25 6.00 -4.43
C THR A 83 27.54 7.08 -5.48
N ASP A 84 27.00 6.88 -6.68
CA ASP A 84 27.28 7.65 -7.90
C ASP A 84 26.01 7.92 -8.73
N ALA A 85 24.82 7.78 -8.14
CA ALA A 85 23.55 8.09 -8.80
C ALA A 85 23.40 9.61 -9.00
N ASP A 86 22.87 10.01 -10.15
CA ASP A 86 22.43 11.39 -10.36
C ASP A 86 21.12 11.61 -9.60
N TRP A 87 20.99 12.78 -8.98
CA TRP A 87 19.85 13.09 -8.12
C TRP A 87 19.29 14.50 -8.33
N GLN A 88 18.00 14.63 -8.10
CA GLN A 88 17.29 15.91 -7.95
C GLN A 88 16.58 15.93 -6.60
N VAL A 89 16.36 17.13 -6.06
CA VAL A 89 15.75 17.30 -4.73
C VAL A 89 14.62 18.31 -4.75
N LEU A 90 13.47 17.91 -4.21
CA LEU A 90 12.43 18.78 -3.69
C LEU A 90 12.65 18.91 -2.17
N ALA A 91 12.86 20.12 -1.68
CA ALA A 91 13.06 20.42 -0.25
C ALA A 91 12.61 21.84 0.07
N TYR A 92 12.50 22.17 1.36
CA TYR A 92 11.93 23.44 1.83
C TYR A 92 12.89 24.22 2.75
N PRO A 93 14.15 24.51 2.34
CA PRO A 93 15.15 25.08 3.23
C PRO A 93 14.78 26.47 3.79
N ASN A 94 14.08 27.30 2.99
CA ASN A 94 13.63 28.62 3.42
C ASN A 94 12.54 28.54 4.49
N GLN A 95 11.86 27.40 4.62
CA GLN A 95 10.83 27.16 5.61
C GLN A 95 11.39 26.47 6.87
N VAL A 96 12.40 25.62 6.70
CA VAL A 96 13.01 24.83 7.78
C VAL A 96 14.03 25.64 8.60
N PHE A 97 14.71 26.63 8.00
CA PHE A 97 15.74 27.42 8.67
C PHE A 97 15.36 28.91 8.80
N GLN A 98 14.11 29.19 9.15
CA GLN A 98 13.56 30.56 9.19
C GLN A 98 14.14 31.42 10.31
N ASN A 99 14.39 30.83 11.48
CA ASN A 99 14.80 31.59 12.67
C ASN A 99 16.33 31.78 12.78
N SER A 100 17.10 31.27 11.80
CA SER A 100 18.57 31.31 11.78
C SER A 100 19.28 30.56 12.91
N ASN A 101 18.56 29.78 13.73
CA ASN A 101 19.12 28.81 14.66
C ASN A 101 19.06 27.42 14.04
N ASN A 102 20.12 27.05 13.34
CA ASN A 102 20.13 25.85 12.50
C ASN A 102 20.41 24.55 13.29
N ASN A 103 20.67 24.65 14.60
CA ASN A 103 20.97 23.49 15.45
C ASN A 103 19.72 22.78 15.98
N THR A 104 18.56 23.45 15.94
CA THR A 104 17.31 22.93 16.50
C THR A 104 16.13 23.42 15.67
N LEU A 105 15.17 22.55 15.40
CA LEU A 105 13.96 22.91 14.68
C LEU A 105 12.82 23.20 15.64
N THR A 106 12.15 24.33 15.41
CA THR A 106 10.85 24.61 16.04
C THR A 106 9.75 23.79 15.37
N GLN A 107 8.58 23.65 16.01
CA GLN A 107 7.44 22.95 15.36
C GLN A 107 7.02 23.59 14.03
N ALA A 108 7.11 24.92 13.93
CA ALA A 108 6.79 25.65 12.71
C ALA A 108 7.81 25.40 11.58
N GLU A 109 9.05 25.05 11.91
CA GLU A 109 10.07 24.65 10.95
C GLU A 109 9.96 23.16 10.61
N SER A 110 9.73 22.32 11.63
CA SER A 110 9.55 20.87 11.48
C SER A 110 8.43 20.51 10.52
N GLN A 111 7.36 21.31 10.39
CA GLN A 111 6.26 21.03 9.47
C GLN A 111 6.67 20.96 7.99
N TYR A 112 7.76 21.64 7.63
CA TYR A 112 8.30 21.66 6.27
C TYR A 112 9.57 20.82 6.13
N ASP A 113 9.98 20.12 7.19
CA ASP A 113 11.23 19.36 7.22
C ASP A 113 11.08 17.99 6.54
N VAL A 114 10.75 18.08 5.26
CA VAL A 114 10.51 16.99 4.31
C VAL A 114 11.36 17.28 3.08
N ALA A 115 12.01 16.25 2.55
CA ALA A 115 12.70 16.31 1.29
C ALA A 115 12.47 15.02 0.51
N LEU A 116 12.30 15.16 -0.80
CA LEU A 116 12.12 14.06 -1.73
C LEU A 116 13.25 14.10 -2.74
N ILE A 117 13.95 12.99 -2.86
CA ILE A 117 15.12 12.82 -3.73
C ILE A 117 14.69 11.92 -4.89
N GLY A 118 14.70 12.46 -6.10
CA GLY A 118 14.55 11.67 -7.34
C GLY A 118 15.91 11.21 -7.85
N LEU A 119 15.98 9.99 -8.36
CA LEU A 119 17.22 9.33 -8.80
C LEU A 119 17.16 8.94 -10.28
N ASP A 120 18.31 8.84 -10.93
CA ASP A 120 18.44 8.23 -12.27
C ASP A 120 18.42 6.69 -12.25
N VAL A 121 18.26 6.10 -11.06
CA VAL A 121 18.17 4.66 -10.83
C VAL A 121 16.80 4.29 -10.29
N ALA A 122 16.15 3.32 -10.93
CA ALA A 122 14.90 2.72 -10.46
C ALA A 122 15.15 1.80 -9.26
N VAL A 123 15.41 2.40 -8.09
CA VAL A 123 15.73 1.67 -6.86
C VAL A 123 14.50 0.98 -6.27
N GLY A 124 13.32 1.58 -6.43
CA GLY A 124 12.04 1.01 -6.03
C GLY A 124 11.73 -0.31 -6.74
N ASP A 125 12.06 -0.42 -8.03
CA ASP A 125 11.90 -1.66 -8.82
C ASP A 125 12.74 -2.83 -8.26
N GLN A 126 13.78 -2.54 -7.46
CA GLN A 126 14.69 -3.56 -6.92
C GLN A 126 14.33 -4.02 -5.51
N VAL A 127 13.71 -3.16 -4.70
CA VAL A 127 13.51 -3.40 -3.26
C VAL A 127 12.06 -3.21 -2.78
N GLY A 128 11.16 -2.86 -3.70
CA GLY A 128 9.82 -2.35 -3.40
C GLY A 128 9.86 -0.92 -2.87
N TYR A 129 8.69 -0.31 -2.69
CA TYR A 129 8.56 1.02 -2.10
C TYR A 129 7.27 1.17 -1.31
N MET A 130 7.26 2.12 -0.39
CA MET A 130 6.09 2.44 0.43
C MET A 130 5.19 3.44 -0.31
N GLY A 131 3.88 3.35 -0.12
CA GLY A 131 2.97 4.40 -0.58
C GLY A 131 3.09 5.67 0.27
N LEU A 132 2.49 6.77 -0.20
CA LEU A 132 2.26 7.98 0.60
C LEU A 132 0.78 8.12 0.92
N ALA A 133 0.43 8.50 2.15
CA ALA A 133 -0.94 8.80 2.53
C ALA A 133 -1.03 10.05 3.42
N SER A 134 -2.13 10.78 3.31
CA SER A 134 -2.42 12.01 4.06
C SER A 134 -3.78 11.92 4.76
N GLY A 135 -4.12 12.94 5.57
CA GLY A 135 -5.43 13.03 6.23
C GLY A 135 -5.55 12.30 7.57
N TYR A 136 -4.43 11.83 8.14
CA TYR A 136 -4.39 11.20 9.46
C TYR A 136 -4.39 12.25 10.57
N ASN A 137 -5.55 12.87 10.82
CA ASN A 137 -5.71 14.00 11.76
C ASN A 137 -6.12 13.58 13.19
N GLN A 138 -5.90 12.31 13.55
CA GLN A 138 -6.28 11.75 14.86
C GLN A 138 -5.09 11.11 15.54
N SER A 139 -5.17 10.98 16.87
CA SER A 139 -4.16 10.21 17.62
C SER A 139 -4.31 8.72 17.34
N ILE A 140 -3.26 8.09 16.83
CA ILE A 140 -3.25 6.69 16.41
C ILE A 140 -1.96 6.01 16.83
N TRP A 141 -1.94 4.69 16.77
CA TRP A 141 -0.67 3.96 16.72
C TRP A 141 -0.13 3.96 15.30
N ALA A 142 1.14 4.31 15.17
CA ALA A 142 1.87 4.27 13.92
C ALA A 142 3.25 3.65 14.15
N ASN A 143 3.93 3.32 13.06
CA ASN A 143 5.21 2.65 13.06
C ASN A 143 6.29 3.58 12.51
N SER A 144 7.52 3.37 12.94
CA SER A 144 8.67 4.12 12.47
C SER A 144 9.87 3.20 12.37
N PHE A 145 10.77 3.49 11.43
CA PHE A 145 12.08 2.86 11.38
C PHE A 145 13.16 3.87 10.99
N GLY A 146 14.41 3.54 11.31
CA GLY A 146 15.56 4.35 10.92
C GLY A 146 16.86 3.89 11.60
N TYR A 147 17.90 4.71 11.45
CA TYR A 147 19.26 4.42 11.87
C TYR A 147 19.71 5.36 13.00
N PRO A 148 19.15 5.24 14.22
CA PRO A 148 19.54 6.09 15.33
C PRO A 148 21.01 5.83 15.72
N GLY A 149 21.72 6.91 16.04
CA GLY A 149 23.13 6.88 16.41
C GLY A 149 23.38 5.96 17.60
N GLY A 150 24.33 5.04 17.44
CA GLY A 150 24.68 4.04 18.45
C GLY A 150 23.91 2.72 18.34
N SER A 151 22.99 2.60 17.37
CA SER A 151 22.35 1.32 17.02
C SER A 151 23.35 0.32 16.41
N THR A 152 22.95 -0.94 16.40
CA THR A 152 23.67 -2.06 15.78
C THR A 152 23.13 -2.43 14.39
N GLY A 153 22.03 -1.82 13.97
CA GLY A 153 21.42 -2.02 12.66
C GLY A 153 20.24 -1.06 12.43
N LEU A 154 19.33 -1.47 11.55
CA LEU A 154 18.04 -0.80 11.33
C LEU A 154 17.14 -0.99 12.56
N MET A 155 16.65 0.10 13.12
CA MET A 155 15.78 0.09 14.30
C MET A 155 14.34 0.38 13.92
N TYR A 156 13.42 -0.33 14.55
CA TYR A 156 11.98 -0.18 14.42
C TYR A 156 11.36 0.26 15.75
N GLY A 157 10.33 1.10 15.69
CA GLY A 157 9.56 1.54 16.84
C GLY A 157 8.07 1.69 16.52
N SER A 158 7.22 1.34 17.48
CA SER A 158 5.79 1.62 17.43
C SER A 158 5.46 2.77 18.38
N ALA A 159 4.77 3.79 17.90
CA ALA A 159 4.52 5.02 18.64
C ALA A 159 3.04 5.41 18.63
N TYR A 160 2.55 5.84 19.79
CA TYR A 160 1.27 6.53 19.89
C TYR A 160 1.49 8.00 19.55
N ILE A 161 0.98 8.42 18.40
CA ILE A 161 1.22 9.75 17.85
C ILE A 161 0.05 10.70 18.15
N HIS A 162 0.38 11.97 18.34
CA HIS A 162 -0.55 13.07 18.46
C HIS A 162 -0.36 14.05 17.31
N HIS A 163 -1.42 14.34 16.57
CA HIS A 163 -1.39 15.35 15.51
C HIS A 163 -1.57 16.76 16.09
N ASP A 164 -0.70 17.70 15.74
CA ASP A 164 -0.91 19.13 15.98
C ASP A 164 -1.32 19.83 14.68
N ALA A 165 -2.61 20.06 14.53
CA ALA A 165 -3.18 20.73 13.35
C ALA A 165 -2.71 22.18 13.15
N ARG A 166 -2.08 22.83 14.15
CA ARG A 166 -1.55 24.20 13.98
C ARG A 166 -0.23 24.21 13.23
N TYR A 167 0.54 23.13 13.34
CA TYR A 167 1.88 23.03 12.78
C TYR A 167 2.03 21.81 11.88
N SER A 168 0.95 21.12 11.48
CA SER A 168 1.02 19.91 10.64
C SER A 168 2.19 19.00 11.04
N THR A 169 2.22 18.61 12.32
CA THR A 169 3.23 17.69 12.85
C THR A 169 2.58 16.57 13.65
N TYR A 170 3.31 15.47 13.75
CA TYR A 170 3.02 14.39 14.69
C TYR A 170 4.04 14.42 15.82
N THR A 171 3.59 14.19 17.05
CA THR A 171 4.46 14.07 18.23
C THR A 171 4.16 12.76 18.96
N ALA A 172 5.20 12.06 19.41
CA ALA A 172 5.06 10.90 20.28
C ALA A 172 5.91 11.04 21.54
N TYR A 173 5.40 10.56 22.67
CA TYR A 173 6.09 10.63 23.95
C TYR A 173 6.48 9.25 24.48
N ALA A 174 7.73 9.10 24.92
CA ALA A 174 8.22 7.83 25.48
C ALA A 174 7.44 7.39 26.73
N TYR A 175 6.94 8.33 27.54
CA TYR A 175 6.20 8.02 28.76
C TYR A 175 4.80 7.42 28.50
N GLU A 176 4.32 7.44 27.25
CA GLU A 176 3.05 6.84 26.83
C GLU A 176 3.22 5.41 26.30
N GLY A 177 4.44 4.85 26.41
CA GLY A 177 4.78 3.53 25.88
C GLY A 177 5.18 3.56 24.41
N SER A 178 5.42 4.74 23.84
CA SER A 178 5.95 4.88 22.48
C SER A 178 7.42 4.47 22.40
N ASP A 179 7.73 3.62 21.43
CA ASP A 179 9.09 3.23 21.07
C ASP A 179 9.68 4.25 20.10
N ILE A 180 10.10 5.39 20.65
CA ILE A 180 10.73 6.47 19.88
C ILE A 180 12.17 6.10 19.48
N LEU A 181 12.63 6.67 18.37
CA LEU A 181 14.00 6.49 17.88
C LEU A 181 14.87 7.67 18.32
N ASP A 182 16.17 7.49 18.53
CA ASP A 182 17.04 8.61 18.94
C ASP A 182 17.59 9.38 17.70
N ARG A 183 18.38 10.44 17.94
CA ARG A 183 19.13 11.20 16.93
C ARG A 183 19.83 10.28 15.92
N GLY A 184 19.91 10.68 14.65
CA GLY A 184 20.41 9.85 13.54
C GLY A 184 19.32 9.11 12.77
N SER A 185 18.15 8.92 13.38
CA SER A 185 16.94 8.45 12.67
C SER A 185 16.20 9.55 11.89
N SER A 186 16.74 10.79 11.85
CA SER A 186 16.22 11.91 11.07
C SER A 186 15.95 11.51 9.62
N GLY A 187 14.79 11.90 9.09
CA GLY A 187 14.33 11.53 7.76
C GLY A 187 13.67 10.15 7.67
N GLY A 188 13.73 9.32 8.71
CA GLY A 188 13.04 8.04 8.76
C GLY A 188 11.51 8.20 8.69
N PRO A 189 10.78 7.24 8.08
CA PRO A 189 9.35 7.37 7.89
C PRO A 189 8.58 7.13 9.20
N LEU A 190 7.49 7.87 9.38
CA LEU A 190 6.34 7.47 10.17
C LEU A 190 5.30 6.89 9.22
N TYR A 191 4.84 5.67 9.46
CA TYR A 191 3.97 4.97 8.54
C TYR A 191 2.89 4.17 9.24
N VAL A 192 1.81 3.92 8.50
CA VAL A 192 0.74 3.00 8.84
C VAL A 192 0.75 1.82 7.89
N THR A 193 0.21 0.70 8.32
CA THR A 193 0.06 -0.49 7.48
C THR A 193 -1.39 -0.91 7.51
N ASP A 194 -1.96 -1.15 6.33
CA ASP A 194 -3.25 -1.79 6.16
C ASP A 194 -3.12 -3.01 5.24
N SER A 195 -4.24 -3.58 4.80
CA SER A 195 -4.26 -4.77 3.94
C SER A 195 -3.64 -4.55 2.56
N THR A 196 -3.48 -3.30 2.15
CA THR A 196 -3.02 -2.90 0.82
C THR A 196 -1.57 -2.44 0.77
N GLY A 197 -0.90 -2.34 1.91
CA GLY A 197 0.52 -1.98 1.97
C GLY A 197 0.90 -1.13 3.18
N SER A 198 2.11 -0.58 3.12
CA SER A 198 2.62 0.37 4.10
C SER A 198 2.70 1.76 3.49
N TYR A 199 2.17 2.74 4.21
CA TYR A 199 2.01 4.12 3.73
C TYR A 199 2.71 5.08 4.68
N VAL A 200 3.67 5.82 4.17
CA VAL A 200 4.31 6.92 4.90
C VAL A 200 3.29 8.04 5.07
N ILE A 201 3.14 8.51 6.29
CA ILE A 201 2.28 9.63 6.70
C ILE A 201 3.09 10.79 7.28
N GLY A 202 4.35 10.56 7.63
CA GLY A 202 5.22 11.58 8.20
C GLY A 202 6.71 11.29 8.01
N VAL A 203 7.52 12.33 8.16
CA VAL A 203 8.99 12.25 8.07
C VAL A 203 9.59 12.72 9.38
N LYS A 204 10.53 11.94 9.94
CA LYS A 204 11.13 12.28 11.22
C LYS A 204 11.96 13.55 11.10
N SER A 205 11.55 14.59 11.79
CA SER A 205 12.19 15.91 11.72
C SER A 205 13.12 16.12 12.91
N SER A 206 12.54 16.13 14.12
CA SER A 206 13.26 16.50 15.33
C SER A 206 12.85 15.62 16.50
N GLY A 207 13.56 15.73 17.63
CA GLY A 207 13.26 14.94 18.80
C GLY A 207 14.32 15.04 19.88
N SER A 208 14.15 14.21 20.90
CA SER A 208 15.04 14.03 22.04
C SER A 208 14.90 12.60 22.57
N SER A 209 15.58 12.28 23.67
CA SER A 209 15.46 10.97 24.31
C SER A 209 14.05 10.66 24.87
N THR A 210 13.11 11.62 24.87
CA THR A 210 11.76 11.42 25.42
C THR A 210 10.62 11.83 24.49
N VAL A 211 10.92 12.46 23.36
CA VAL A 211 9.92 12.92 22.38
C VAL A 211 10.46 12.81 20.98
N ASP A 212 9.64 12.34 20.05
CA ASP A 212 9.90 12.42 18.62
C ASP A 212 8.85 13.30 17.94
N VAL A 213 9.28 14.05 16.94
CA VAL A 213 8.45 14.92 16.12
C VAL A 213 8.65 14.57 14.64
N TRP A 214 7.55 14.35 13.94
CA TRP A 214 7.52 14.15 12.50
C TRP A 214 6.79 15.29 11.82
N ALA A 215 7.28 15.71 10.65
CA ALA A 215 6.52 16.51 9.71
C ALA A 215 5.35 15.67 9.20
N ASP A 216 4.13 16.20 9.18
CA ASP A 216 2.99 15.58 8.50
C ASP A 216 3.12 15.85 6.99
N ILE A 217 3.28 14.79 6.19
CA ILE A 217 3.42 14.96 4.74
C ILE A 217 2.14 15.50 4.10
N GLY A 218 1.00 15.46 4.79
CA GLY A 218 -0.27 16.03 4.34
C GLY A 218 -0.18 17.51 3.99
N LEU A 219 0.75 18.26 4.58
CA LEU A 219 0.98 19.68 4.25
C LEU A 219 1.55 19.87 2.84
N VAL A 220 2.36 18.92 2.36
CA VAL A 220 3.11 18.99 1.10
C VAL A 220 2.79 17.83 0.16
N TYR A 221 1.68 17.13 0.40
CA TYR A 221 1.36 15.86 -0.25
C TYR A 221 1.28 15.97 -1.78
N ASP A 222 0.59 16.99 -2.29
CA ASP A 222 0.42 17.18 -3.73
C ASP A 222 1.75 17.49 -4.42
N ASP A 223 2.65 18.23 -3.77
CA ASP A 223 4.00 18.52 -4.28
C ASP A 223 4.82 17.23 -4.36
N LEU A 224 4.75 16.38 -3.33
CA LEU A 224 5.44 15.09 -3.31
C LEU A 224 4.96 14.19 -4.43
N ILE A 225 3.64 14.00 -4.56
CA ILE A 225 3.06 13.16 -5.63
C ILE A 225 3.40 13.70 -7.02
N GLY A 226 3.35 15.02 -7.21
CA GLY A 226 3.74 15.65 -8.46
C GLY A 226 5.22 15.43 -8.79
N PHE A 227 6.10 15.55 -7.78
CA PHE A 227 7.53 15.37 -7.97
C PHE A 227 7.92 13.92 -8.26
N ILE A 228 7.35 12.95 -7.51
CA ILE A 228 7.48 11.50 -7.77
C ILE A 228 7.22 11.21 -9.25
N ALA A 229 6.05 11.61 -9.75
CA ALA A 229 5.68 11.33 -11.14
C ALA A 229 6.56 12.07 -12.17
N SER A 230 7.06 13.26 -11.83
CA SER A 230 7.84 14.08 -12.78
C SER A 230 9.30 13.64 -12.89
N ASN A 231 9.87 13.12 -11.81
CA ASN A 231 11.29 12.79 -11.76
C ASN A 231 11.59 11.41 -12.38
N ASP A 232 10.56 10.61 -12.69
CA ASP A 232 10.69 9.40 -13.52
C ASP A 232 11.39 9.68 -14.87
N ALA A 233 11.35 10.94 -15.34
CA ALA A 233 12.10 11.40 -16.52
C ALA A 233 13.64 11.30 -16.35
N MET A 234 14.14 11.13 -15.12
CA MET A 234 15.55 10.87 -14.82
C MET A 234 15.97 9.45 -15.17
N LEU A 235 15.03 8.50 -15.19
CA LEU A 235 15.33 7.13 -15.57
C LEU A 235 15.65 7.08 -17.07
N ALA A 236 16.74 6.40 -17.41
CA ALA A 236 17.06 6.16 -18.82
C ALA A 236 15.84 5.53 -19.50
N THR A 237 15.42 6.08 -20.64
CA THR A 237 14.35 5.52 -21.49
C THR A 237 14.80 4.17 -22.04
N THR A 238 14.76 3.16 -21.17
CA THR A 238 14.81 1.77 -21.58
C THR A 238 13.47 1.50 -22.24
N THR A 239 13.49 0.83 -23.39
CA THR A 239 12.31 0.17 -23.95
C THR A 239 11.49 -0.42 -22.80
N ALA A 240 10.26 0.08 -22.60
CA ALA A 240 9.38 -0.18 -21.46
C ALA A 240 9.81 -1.45 -20.69
N ALA A 241 10.67 -1.27 -19.69
CA ALA A 241 11.17 -2.40 -18.91
C ALA A 241 10.00 -2.91 -18.09
N VAL A 242 9.81 -4.23 -18.04
CA VAL A 242 8.75 -4.85 -17.24
C VAL A 242 9.04 -4.57 -15.77
N GLN A 243 8.21 -3.76 -15.14
CA GLN A 243 8.19 -3.51 -13.70
C GLN A 243 7.62 -4.76 -13.03
N THR A 244 8.50 -5.53 -12.38
CA THR A 244 8.14 -6.81 -11.75
C THR A 244 8.13 -6.65 -10.23
N GLY A 245 7.03 -7.06 -9.61
CA GLY A 245 6.84 -7.07 -8.16
C GLY A 245 7.56 -8.22 -7.49
N THR A 246 7.26 -8.38 -6.20
CA THR A 246 7.68 -9.49 -5.37
C THR A 246 6.62 -10.59 -5.35
N THR A 247 6.70 -11.56 -4.44
CA THR A 247 5.61 -12.53 -4.22
C THR A 247 4.68 -12.08 -3.09
N GLY A 248 4.71 -10.79 -2.74
CA GLY A 248 3.91 -10.16 -1.69
C GLY A 248 2.88 -9.20 -2.29
N ASN A 249 2.21 -8.41 -1.46
CA ASN A 249 1.29 -7.39 -1.98
C ASN A 249 2.09 -6.15 -2.40
N ASP A 250 2.14 -5.87 -3.69
CA ASP A 250 2.87 -4.74 -4.25
C ASP A 250 1.95 -3.61 -4.75
N VAL A 251 2.49 -2.39 -4.76
CA VAL A 251 1.81 -1.20 -5.28
C VAL A 251 2.66 -0.63 -6.40
N PHE A 252 2.19 -0.66 -7.63
CA PHE A 252 2.77 0.00 -8.79
C PHE A 252 2.16 1.39 -8.99
N PHE A 253 2.91 2.31 -9.58
CA PHE A 253 2.42 3.62 -10.00
C PHE A 253 2.54 3.75 -11.52
N ALA A 254 1.43 4.06 -12.19
CA ALA A 254 1.41 4.27 -13.64
C ALA A 254 2.03 5.61 -14.00
N SER A 255 2.94 5.60 -14.96
CA SER A 255 3.58 6.80 -15.49
C SER A 255 2.69 7.46 -16.56
N PRO A 256 3.09 8.62 -17.12
CA PRO A 256 2.46 9.19 -18.31
C PRO A 256 2.87 8.53 -19.64
N ALA A 257 3.43 7.33 -19.62
CA ALA A 257 3.92 6.59 -20.78
C ALA A 257 3.54 5.10 -20.66
N ALA A 258 3.57 4.38 -21.79
CA ALA A 258 3.27 2.96 -21.81
C ALA A 258 4.17 2.14 -20.86
N ASP A 259 3.54 1.51 -19.87
CA ASP A 259 4.19 0.68 -18.87
C ASP A 259 3.89 -0.82 -19.05
N HIS A 260 4.77 -1.66 -18.50
CA HIS A 260 4.53 -3.10 -18.39
C HIS A 260 4.67 -3.52 -16.92
N PHE A 261 3.58 -3.99 -16.30
CA PHE A 261 3.54 -4.39 -14.90
C PHE A 261 3.36 -5.90 -14.75
N GLN A 262 4.09 -6.50 -13.81
CA GLN A 262 3.99 -7.90 -13.45
C GLN A 262 3.96 -8.04 -11.92
N GLY A 263 2.79 -8.28 -11.32
CA GLY A 263 2.66 -8.39 -9.86
C GLY A 263 3.17 -9.69 -9.26
N LEU A 264 3.02 -10.82 -9.98
CA LEU A 264 3.34 -12.20 -9.53
C LEU A 264 2.26 -12.79 -8.60
N ASP A 265 2.63 -13.17 -7.38
CA ASP A 265 1.75 -13.73 -6.35
C ASP A 265 1.48 -12.61 -5.34
N GLY A 266 0.26 -12.49 -4.83
CA GLY A 266 -0.07 -11.46 -3.85
C GLY A 266 -1.39 -10.79 -4.19
N LEU A 267 -1.69 -9.72 -3.46
CA LEU A 267 -2.72 -8.75 -3.84
C LEU A 267 -2.02 -7.51 -4.39
N ASP A 268 -1.84 -7.47 -5.70
CA ASP A 268 -1.08 -6.42 -6.36
C ASP A 268 -1.98 -5.32 -6.90
N SER A 269 -1.49 -4.10 -6.84
CA SER A 269 -2.25 -2.93 -7.29
C SER A 269 -1.45 -2.00 -8.19
N VAL A 270 -2.08 -1.42 -9.20
CA VAL A 270 -1.52 -0.31 -9.98
C VAL A 270 -2.34 0.94 -9.72
N SER A 271 -1.68 2.03 -9.36
CA SER A 271 -2.29 3.33 -9.08
C SER A 271 -2.18 4.25 -10.30
N TYR A 272 -3.32 4.73 -10.77
CA TYR A 272 -3.47 5.62 -11.90
C TYR A 272 -3.79 7.04 -11.44
N ASN A 273 -3.05 8.02 -11.96
CA ASN A 273 -3.31 9.42 -11.67
C ASN A 273 -4.48 9.96 -12.52
N GLY A 274 -5.71 9.66 -12.11
CA GLY A 274 -6.93 10.20 -12.70
C GLY A 274 -8.18 9.43 -12.30
N LEU A 275 -9.33 9.90 -12.77
CA LEU A 275 -10.62 9.23 -12.59
C LEU A 275 -10.69 7.97 -13.45
N ARG A 276 -11.43 6.94 -13.03
CA ARG A 276 -11.67 5.71 -13.81
C ARG A 276 -12.19 6.03 -15.21
N SER A 277 -13.00 7.06 -15.37
CA SER A 277 -13.58 7.48 -16.66
C SER A 277 -12.55 8.02 -17.68
N SER A 278 -11.34 8.37 -17.24
CA SER A 278 -10.25 8.83 -18.12
C SER A 278 -9.49 7.68 -18.79
N TYR A 279 -9.81 6.43 -18.44
CA TYR A 279 -9.08 5.24 -18.88
C TYR A 279 -10.00 4.23 -19.55
N GLU A 280 -9.52 3.62 -20.62
CA GLU A 280 -10.09 2.40 -21.18
C GLU A 280 -9.38 1.20 -20.53
N VAL A 281 -10.15 0.25 -20.00
CA VAL A 281 -9.61 -1.01 -19.46
C VAL A 281 -10.15 -2.15 -20.30
N SER A 282 -9.26 -2.97 -20.82
CA SER A 282 -9.61 -4.18 -21.58
C SER A 282 -8.80 -5.37 -21.06
N ARG A 283 -9.45 -6.51 -20.82
CA ARG A 283 -8.74 -7.69 -20.29
C ARG A 283 -9.11 -8.99 -20.99
N ASN A 284 -8.18 -9.94 -20.90
CA ASN A 284 -8.38 -11.36 -21.11
C ASN A 284 -7.94 -12.15 -19.86
N ASP A 285 -7.85 -13.47 -19.95
CA ASP A 285 -7.52 -14.35 -18.80
C ASP A 285 -6.12 -14.12 -18.21
N THR A 286 -5.19 -13.54 -18.99
CA THR A 286 -3.76 -13.45 -18.64
C THR A 286 -3.21 -12.03 -18.64
N LEU A 287 -3.86 -11.13 -19.37
CA LEU A 287 -3.35 -9.78 -19.63
C LEU A 287 -4.49 -8.77 -19.50
N THR A 288 -4.22 -7.69 -18.78
CA THR A 288 -5.05 -6.48 -18.77
C THR A 288 -4.30 -5.37 -19.48
N ASN A 289 -4.99 -4.61 -20.33
CA ASN A 289 -4.48 -3.36 -20.89
C ASN A 289 -5.27 -2.19 -20.31
N VAL A 290 -4.56 -1.15 -19.92
CA VAL A 290 -5.14 0.13 -19.48
C VAL A 290 -4.62 1.21 -20.41
N THR A 291 -5.50 1.97 -21.06
CA THR A 291 -5.12 3.02 -22.00
C THR A 291 -5.70 4.35 -21.54
N ARG A 292 -4.86 5.38 -21.44
CA ARG A 292 -5.33 6.74 -21.14
C ARG A 292 -6.04 7.31 -22.36
N LEU A 293 -7.31 7.70 -22.23
CA LEU A 293 -8.12 8.15 -23.37
C LEU A 293 -7.59 9.44 -24.01
N ALA A 294 -6.97 10.31 -23.22
CA ALA A 294 -6.39 11.57 -23.69
C ALA A 294 -5.02 11.41 -24.39
N ALA A 295 -4.38 10.25 -24.24
CA ALA A 295 -3.05 9.94 -24.76
C ALA A 295 -2.99 8.44 -25.08
N THR A 296 -3.51 8.03 -26.24
CA THR A 296 -3.70 6.61 -26.54
C THR A 296 -2.41 5.79 -26.70
N GLU A 297 -1.28 6.49 -26.85
CA GLU A 297 0.08 5.96 -26.79
C GLU A 297 0.51 5.58 -25.36
N ASP A 298 -0.13 6.14 -24.34
CA ASP A 298 -0.03 5.72 -22.94
C ASP A 298 -0.95 4.50 -22.73
N ARG A 299 -0.42 3.34 -23.12
CA ARG A 299 -1.05 2.04 -22.99
C ARG A 299 -0.18 1.13 -22.15
N ASP A 300 -0.70 0.78 -20.99
CA ASP A 300 -0.07 -0.14 -20.07
C ASP A 300 -0.53 -1.56 -20.32
N THR A 301 0.36 -2.52 -20.05
CA THR A 301 0.02 -3.93 -20.00
C THR A 301 0.32 -4.52 -18.63
N LEU A 302 -0.64 -5.21 -18.04
CA LEU A 302 -0.62 -5.68 -16.66
C LEU A 302 -0.81 -7.19 -16.62
N THR A 303 0.04 -7.87 -15.87
CA THR A 303 -0.04 -9.32 -15.59
C THR A 303 0.04 -9.57 -14.09
N GLY A 304 -0.80 -10.46 -13.56
CA GLY A 304 -0.88 -10.71 -12.11
C GLY A 304 -1.14 -9.45 -11.30
N ILE A 305 -2.12 -8.64 -11.71
CA ILE A 305 -2.55 -7.45 -10.96
C ILE A 305 -4.02 -7.63 -10.60
N GLU A 306 -4.35 -7.50 -9.32
CA GLU A 306 -5.69 -7.73 -8.79
C GLU A 306 -6.49 -6.43 -8.63
N ARG A 307 -5.83 -5.27 -8.53
CA ARG A 307 -6.49 -3.98 -8.26
C ARG A 307 -5.96 -2.86 -9.16
N LEU A 308 -6.85 -2.10 -9.78
CA LEU A 308 -6.53 -0.81 -10.39
C LEU A 308 -7.11 0.31 -9.53
N LYS A 309 -6.26 1.14 -8.96
CA LYS A 309 -6.66 2.27 -8.10
C LYS A 309 -6.72 3.54 -8.95
N PHE A 310 -7.86 4.23 -8.89
CA PHE A 310 -8.11 5.52 -9.50
C PHE A 310 -8.47 6.53 -8.40
N GLN A 311 -8.50 7.82 -8.74
CA GLN A 311 -8.85 8.88 -7.78
C GLN A 311 -10.28 8.74 -7.22
N ASP A 312 -11.19 8.12 -7.98
CA ASP A 312 -12.61 7.97 -7.65
C ASP A 312 -13.01 6.55 -7.24
N GLY A 313 -12.05 5.63 -7.10
CA GLY A 313 -12.32 4.29 -6.61
C GLY A 313 -11.39 3.22 -7.15
N THR A 314 -11.73 1.97 -6.86
CA THR A 314 -10.91 0.80 -7.25
C THR A 314 -11.67 -0.14 -8.17
N LEU A 315 -11.01 -0.61 -9.23
CA LEU A 315 -11.47 -1.72 -10.08
C LEU A 315 -10.75 -3.01 -9.67
N ALA A 316 -11.49 -4.03 -9.24
CA ALA A 316 -10.96 -5.34 -8.92
C ALA A 316 -10.93 -6.26 -10.15
N LEU A 317 -9.82 -6.96 -10.37
CA LEU A 317 -9.55 -7.80 -11.54
C LEU A 317 -9.54 -9.31 -11.23
N ASP A 318 -9.45 -9.68 -9.97
CA ASP A 318 -9.48 -11.05 -9.43
C ASP A 318 -10.92 -11.63 -9.39
N THR A 319 -11.53 -11.73 -10.58
CA THR A 319 -12.95 -12.09 -10.75
C THR A 319 -13.20 -13.57 -11.03
N GLY A 320 -12.15 -14.36 -11.21
CA GLY A 320 -12.19 -15.78 -11.55
C GLY A 320 -12.70 -16.70 -10.42
N ALA A 321 -12.67 -18.00 -10.70
CA ALA A 321 -12.99 -19.04 -9.73
C ALA A 321 -11.97 -19.04 -8.59
N GLY A 322 -12.44 -19.02 -7.34
CA GLY A 322 -11.57 -18.97 -6.15
C GLY A 322 -10.81 -17.65 -5.92
N GLN A 323 -10.98 -16.65 -6.79
CA GLN A 323 -10.40 -15.32 -6.61
C GLN A 323 -11.33 -14.43 -5.77
N THR A 324 -10.78 -13.50 -4.99
CA THR A 324 -11.50 -12.81 -3.91
C THR A 324 -12.70 -12.02 -4.41
N ALA A 325 -12.52 -11.06 -5.34
CA ALA A 325 -13.64 -10.22 -5.78
C ALA A 325 -14.73 -11.02 -6.51
N GLY A 326 -14.33 -12.01 -7.32
CA GLY A 326 -15.26 -12.93 -7.97
C GLY A 326 -16.08 -13.75 -6.96
N SER A 327 -15.42 -14.32 -5.95
CA SER A 327 -16.09 -15.14 -4.94
C SER A 327 -17.03 -14.30 -4.07
N ALA A 328 -16.62 -13.09 -3.69
CA ALA A 328 -17.49 -12.16 -2.97
C ALA A 328 -18.76 -11.81 -3.76
N TYR A 329 -18.61 -11.50 -5.05
CA TYR A 329 -19.74 -11.17 -5.92
C TYR A 329 -20.69 -12.36 -6.08
N ARG A 330 -20.15 -13.56 -6.36
CA ARG A 330 -20.95 -14.78 -6.53
C ARG A 330 -21.68 -15.18 -5.26
N LEU A 331 -21.02 -15.10 -4.11
CA LEU A 331 -21.64 -15.43 -2.83
C LEU A 331 -22.72 -14.43 -2.43
N TYR A 332 -22.49 -13.13 -2.70
CA TYR A 332 -23.49 -12.09 -2.48
C TYR A 332 -24.73 -12.36 -3.34
N GLN A 333 -24.56 -12.55 -4.65
CA GLN A 333 -25.69 -12.87 -5.55
C GLN A 333 -26.39 -14.15 -5.11
N ALA A 334 -25.63 -15.20 -4.76
CA ALA A 334 -26.21 -16.47 -4.36
C ALA A 334 -27.02 -16.36 -3.06
N ALA A 335 -26.55 -15.52 -2.13
CA ALA A 335 -27.20 -15.32 -0.85
C ALA A 335 -28.44 -14.42 -0.96
N LEU A 336 -28.45 -13.41 -1.82
CA LEU A 336 -29.48 -12.35 -1.80
C LEU A 336 -30.27 -12.21 -3.10
N ASP A 337 -30.01 -13.06 -4.10
CA ASP A 337 -30.72 -13.11 -5.39
C ASP A 337 -30.80 -11.75 -6.11
N ARG A 338 -29.71 -10.97 -6.02
CA ARG A 338 -29.60 -9.67 -6.70
C ARG A 338 -28.17 -9.34 -7.04
N THR A 339 -27.99 -8.38 -7.94
CA THR A 339 -26.69 -7.75 -8.16
C THR A 339 -26.21 -7.09 -6.86
N PRO A 340 -24.96 -7.34 -6.43
CA PRO A 340 -24.37 -6.68 -5.27
C PRO A 340 -24.35 -5.16 -5.45
N ASP A 341 -24.64 -4.42 -4.38
CA ASP A 341 -24.38 -2.98 -4.37
C ASP A 341 -22.88 -2.72 -4.14
N THR A 342 -22.38 -1.60 -4.65
CA THR A 342 -20.96 -1.25 -4.63
C THR A 342 -20.37 -1.20 -3.22
N GLY A 343 -21.11 -0.62 -2.25
CA GLY A 343 -20.62 -0.46 -0.88
C GLY A 343 -20.54 -1.80 -0.12
N GLY A 344 -21.60 -2.60 -0.20
CA GLY A 344 -21.64 -3.93 0.40
C GLY A 344 -20.64 -4.89 -0.23
N LEU A 345 -20.45 -4.82 -1.55
CA LEU A 345 -19.46 -5.65 -2.23
C LEU A 345 -18.03 -5.26 -1.82
N ARG A 346 -17.72 -3.96 -1.78
CA ARG A 346 -16.43 -3.46 -1.28
C ARG A 346 -16.14 -3.99 0.12
N TYR A 347 -17.12 -3.92 1.03
CA TYR A 347 -16.98 -4.44 2.39
C TYR A 347 -16.58 -5.92 2.40
N TRP A 348 -17.30 -6.77 1.67
CA TRP A 348 -17.02 -8.21 1.66
C TRP A 348 -15.71 -8.57 0.96
N VAL A 349 -15.35 -7.87 -0.12
CA VAL A 349 -14.04 -8.03 -0.77
C VAL A 349 -12.92 -7.70 0.21
N THR A 350 -13.01 -6.55 0.89
CA THR A 350 -12.02 -6.14 1.90
C THR A 350 -11.95 -7.13 3.07
N SER A 351 -13.08 -7.67 3.53
CA SER A 351 -13.11 -8.72 4.56
C SER A 351 -12.33 -9.97 4.14
N ILE A 352 -12.56 -10.47 2.92
CA ILE A 352 -11.90 -11.68 2.42
C ILE A 352 -10.41 -11.42 2.13
N ASP A 353 -10.06 -10.25 1.58
CA ASP A 353 -8.66 -9.83 1.42
C ASP A 353 -7.91 -9.79 2.77
N ASN A 354 -8.63 -9.57 3.88
CA ASN A 354 -8.11 -9.63 5.25
C ASN A 354 -8.16 -11.03 5.90
N GLY A 355 -8.43 -12.08 5.12
CA GLY A 355 -8.41 -13.47 5.57
C GLY A 355 -9.75 -13.99 6.10
N GLU A 356 -10.84 -13.25 5.95
CA GLU A 356 -12.17 -13.77 6.27
C GLU A 356 -12.57 -14.90 5.30
N SER A 357 -12.96 -16.06 5.84
CA SER A 357 -13.37 -17.20 5.01
C SER A 357 -14.75 -16.97 4.35
N LEU A 358 -14.97 -17.57 3.17
CA LEU A 358 -16.28 -17.56 2.51
C LEU A 358 -17.41 -18.12 3.40
N LEU A 359 -17.09 -19.05 4.31
CA LEU A 359 -18.06 -19.60 5.26
C LEU A 359 -18.53 -18.53 6.27
N SER A 360 -17.61 -17.67 6.73
CA SER A 360 -17.94 -16.55 7.62
C SER A 360 -18.78 -15.50 6.88
N VAL A 361 -18.41 -15.17 5.64
CA VAL A 361 -19.17 -14.27 4.78
C VAL A 361 -20.59 -14.79 4.53
N ALA A 362 -20.72 -16.09 4.18
CA ALA A 362 -22.02 -16.74 4.00
C ALA A 362 -22.87 -16.67 5.28
N ASN A 363 -22.24 -16.87 6.45
CA ASN A 363 -22.92 -16.70 7.73
C ASN A 363 -23.39 -15.25 7.95
N GLY A 364 -22.58 -14.26 7.59
CA GLY A 364 -22.95 -12.83 7.63
C GLY A 364 -24.18 -12.52 6.78
N PHE A 365 -24.22 -13.01 5.53
CA PHE A 365 -25.41 -12.87 4.69
C PHE A 365 -26.63 -13.57 5.27
N MET A 366 -26.50 -14.82 5.70
CA MET A 366 -27.61 -15.58 6.28
C MET A 366 -28.15 -14.96 7.57
N ALA A 367 -27.31 -14.26 8.33
CA ALA A 367 -27.70 -13.51 9.52
C ALA A 367 -28.39 -12.19 9.19
N SER A 368 -28.34 -11.69 7.95
CA SER A 368 -28.97 -10.44 7.55
C SER A 368 -30.50 -10.53 7.54
N GLU A 369 -31.16 -9.40 7.77
CA GLU A 369 -32.62 -9.31 7.65
C GLU A 369 -33.09 -9.52 6.21
N GLU A 370 -32.27 -9.14 5.23
CA GLU A 370 -32.56 -9.32 3.80
C GLU A 370 -32.67 -10.80 3.45
N PHE A 371 -31.71 -11.62 3.88
CA PHE A 371 -31.76 -13.08 3.68
C PHE A 371 -32.99 -13.70 4.36
N ARG A 372 -33.28 -13.32 5.61
CA ARG A 372 -34.46 -13.82 6.33
C ARG A 372 -35.78 -13.40 5.69
N THR A 373 -35.82 -12.22 5.07
CA THR A 373 -37.00 -11.75 4.32
C THR A 373 -37.15 -12.53 3.02
N LEU A 374 -36.06 -12.78 2.30
CA LEU A 374 -36.05 -13.48 1.02
C LEU A 374 -36.45 -14.96 1.15
N TYR A 375 -35.88 -15.66 2.13
CA TYR A 375 -36.12 -17.10 2.31
C TYR A 375 -37.17 -17.42 3.38
N GLY A 376 -37.48 -16.51 4.29
CA GLY A 376 -38.38 -16.73 5.43
C GLY A 376 -37.66 -17.30 6.66
N ALA A 377 -38.25 -17.06 7.85
CA ALA A 377 -37.58 -17.30 9.14
C ALA A 377 -37.49 -18.78 9.60
N SER A 378 -38.27 -19.69 9.02
CA SER A 378 -38.39 -21.08 9.50
C SER A 378 -38.46 -22.09 8.35
N GLN A 379 -37.50 -22.05 7.43
CA GLN A 379 -37.44 -23.02 6.33
C GLN A 379 -36.83 -24.35 6.78
N THR A 380 -37.36 -25.43 6.22
CA THR A 380 -36.70 -26.74 6.25
C THR A 380 -35.48 -26.76 5.32
N GLN A 381 -34.57 -27.71 5.53
CA GLN A 381 -33.40 -27.90 4.65
C GLN A 381 -33.81 -28.10 3.18
N SER A 382 -34.89 -28.84 2.94
CA SER A 382 -35.44 -29.12 1.60
C SER A 382 -35.96 -27.87 0.89
N GLU A 383 -36.65 -26.98 1.61
CA GLU A 383 -37.18 -25.74 1.04
C GLU A 383 -36.03 -24.78 0.68
N LEU A 384 -35.04 -24.66 1.58
CA LEU A 384 -33.88 -23.80 1.34
C LEU A 384 -33.01 -24.32 0.18
N LEU A 385 -32.79 -25.63 0.10
CA LEU A 385 -32.09 -26.25 -1.04
C LEU A 385 -32.79 -25.93 -2.36
N THR A 386 -34.12 -26.10 -2.41
CA THR A 386 -34.90 -25.80 -3.61
C THR A 386 -34.79 -24.31 -3.98
N ALA A 387 -34.80 -23.42 -2.98
CA ALA A 387 -34.62 -21.99 -3.20
C ALA A 387 -33.22 -21.64 -3.74
N PHE A 388 -32.14 -22.27 -3.24
CA PHE A 388 -30.79 -22.07 -3.78
C PHE A 388 -30.67 -22.52 -5.24
N TYR A 389 -31.28 -23.65 -5.61
CA TYR A 389 -31.35 -24.06 -7.02
C TYR A 389 -32.01 -23.00 -7.90
N ARG A 390 -33.12 -22.41 -7.43
CA ARG A 390 -33.83 -21.37 -8.18
C ARG A 390 -33.04 -20.07 -8.28
N ASN A 391 -32.57 -19.57 -7.16
CA ASN A 391 -31.98 -18.23 -7.08
C ASN A 391 -30.54 -18.20 -7.64
N VAL A 392 -29.77 -19.26 -7.40
CA VAL A 392 -28.36 -19.32 -7.82
C VAL A 392 -28.24 -19.91 -9.24
N LEU A 393 -28.97 -20.99 -9.53
CA LEU A 393 -28.81 -21.74 -10.78
C LEU A 393 -29.94 -21.52 -11.78
N ASN A 394 -30.98 -20.74 -11.43
CA ASN A 394 -32.13 -20.45 -12.29
C ASN A 394 -32.86 -21.71 -12.78
N ARG A 395 -32.91 -22.77 -11.97
CA ARG A 395 -33.60 -24.03 -12.29
C ARG A 395 -34.11 -24.76 -11.06
N GLU A 396 -34.97 -25.75 -11.26
CA GLU A 396 -35.32 -26.70 -10.20
C GLU A 396 -34.20 -27.72 -9.95
N PRO A 397 -34.08 -28.27 -8.73
CA PRO A 397 -33.28 -29.45 -8.50
C PRO A 397 -33.85 -30.65 -9.28
N ASP A 398 -32.97 -31.40 -9.93
CA ASP A 398 -33.31 -32.76 -10.34
C ASP A 398 -33.30 -33.70 -9.12
N ALA A 399 -33.94 -34.86 -9.25
CA ALA A 399 -34.06 -35.81 -8.13
C ALA A 399 -32.69 -36.30 -7.61
N GLY A 400 -31.68 -36.44 -8.47
CA GLY A 400 -30.35 -36.87 -8.09
C GLY A 400 -29.61 -35.79 -7.30
N GLY A 401 -29.57 -34.57 -7.86
CA GLY A 401 -28.96 -33.40 -7.21
C GLY A 401 -29.62 -33.05 -5.89
N PHE A 402 -30.96 -33.15 -5.80
CA PHE A 402 -31.68 -32.95 -4.54
C PHE A 402 -31.23 -33.95 -3.47
N ASN A 403 -31.26 -35.24 -3.79
CA ASN A 403 -30.91 -36.30 -2.85
C ASN A 403 -29.45 -36.23 -2.41
N TYR A 404 -28.55 -35.84 -3.31
CA TYR A 404 -27.13 -35.62 -2.99
C TYR A 404 -26.98 -34.57 -1.88
N TRP A 405 -27.52 -33.36 -2.08
CA TRP A 405 -27.39 -32.29 -1.09
C TRP A 405 -28.05 -32.62 0.26
N ILE A 406 -29.22 -33.25 0.25
CA ILE A 406 -29.86 -33.69 1.50
C ILE A 406 -28.97 -34.69 2.25
N ASN A 407 -28.32 -35.62 1.55
CA ASN A 407 -27.38 -36.55 2.17
C ASN A 407 -26.14 -35.87 2.73
N GLU A 408 -25.57 -34.87 2.03
CA GLU A 408 -24.44 -34.07 2.53
C GLU A 408 -24.82 -33.30 3.81
N LEU A 409 -25.99 -32.66 3.82
CA LEU A 409 -26.51 -31.98 5.01
C LEU A 409 -26.72 -32.94 6.18
N ASN A 410 -27.28 -34.12 5.93
CA ASN A 410 -27.44 -35.17 6.93
C ASN A 410 -26.10 -35.73 7.43
N SER A 411 -25.05 -35.63 6.62
CA SER A 411 -23.68 -36.07 6.94
C SER A 411 -22.84 -34.99 7.64
N GLY A 412 -23.43 -33.81 7.90
CA GLY A 412 -22.80 -32.74 8.69
C GLY A 412 -22.37 -31.50 7.90
N LEU A 413 -22.64 -31.43 6.60
CA LEU A 413 -22.46 -30.18 5.84
C LEU A 413 -23.38 -29.10 6.44
N SER A 414 -22.84 -27.91 6.68
CA SER A 414 -23.65 -26.77 7.12
C SER A 414 -24.40 -26.14 5.95
N ILE A 415 -25.50 -25.44 6.25
CA ILE A 415 -26.24 -24.69 5.23
C ILE A 415 -25.37 -23.58 4.61
N GLN A 416 -24.52 -22.93 5.40
CA GLN A 416 -23.53 -21.98 4.92
C GLN A 416 -22.56 -22.66 3.93
N GLY A 417 -22.10 -23.87 4.25
CA GLY A 417 -21.24 -24.66 3.36
C GLY A 417 -21.92 -25.04 2.06
N MET A 418 -23.23 -25.37 2.11
CA MET A 418 -24.05 -25.58 0.92
C MET A 418 -24.14 -24.29 0.08
N LEU A 419 -24.45 -23.14 0.68
CA LEU A 419 -24.53 -21.85 -0.02
C LEU A 419 -23.20 -21.49 -0.71
N VAL A 420 -22.07 -21.65 -0.01
CA VAL A 420 -20.73 -21.46 -0.60
C VAL A 420 -20.52 -22.39 -1.80
N SER A 421 -20.90 -23.66 -1.66
CA SER A 421 -20.75 -24.64 -2.75
C SER A 421 -21.62 -24.34 -3.97
N PHE A 422 -22.83 -23.80 -3.77
CA PHE A 422 -23.66 -23.29 -4.86
C PHE A 422 -23.02 -22.06 -5.53
N SER A 423 -22.53 -21.12 -4.73
CA SER A 423 -21.92 -19.88 -5.23
C SER A 423 -20.68 -20.14 -6.09
N GLU A 424 -19.85 -21.11 -5.71
CA GLU A 424 -18.62 -21.49 -6.42
C GLU A 424 -18.81 -22.68 -7.37
N SER A 425 -20.05 -23.09 -7.63
CA SER A 425 -20.32 -24.15 -8.60
C SER A 425 -19.91 -23.69 -10.02
N SER A 426 -19.43 -24.63 -10.83
CA SER A 426 -19.05 -24.32 -12.22
C SER A 426 -20.21 -23.74 -13.03
N GLU A 427 -21.44 -24.14 -12.72
CA GLU A 427 -22.67 -23.60 -13.34
C GLU A 427 -22.88 -22.12 -12.97
N ASN A 428 -22.78 -21.76 -11.68
CA ASN A 428 -22.94 -20.36 -11.27
C ASN A 428 -21.80 -19.46 -11.76
N ILE A 429 -20.56 -19.96 -11.74
CA ILE A 429 -19.40 -19.25 -12.30
C ILE A 429 -19.64 -18.95 -13.78
N ALA A 430 -20.12 -19.93 -14.55
CA ALA A 430 -20.43 -19.72 -15.97
C ALA A 430 -21.58 -18.71 -16.18
N ASN A 431 -22.64 -18.79 -15.36
CA ASN A 431 -23.77 -17.86 -15.42
C ASN A 431 -23.38 -16.41 -15.17
N LEU A 432 -22.38 -16.16 -14.32
CA LEU A 432 -21.97 -14.81 -13.91
C LEU A 432 -20.69 -14.31 -14.59
N ALA A 433 -20.02 -15.13 -15.41
CA ALA A 433 -18.74 -14.78 -16.05
C ALA A 433 -18.82 -13.46 -16.85
N GLY A 434 -19.94 -13.23 -17.56
CA GLY A 434 -20.14 -12.01 -18.35
C GLY A 434 -20.15 -10.74 -17.51
N ASN A 435 -20.76 -10.78 -16.32
CA ASN A 435 -20.94 -9.62 -15.42
C ASN A 435 -19.62 -9.10 -14.84
N MET A 436 -18.58 -9.94 -14.79
CA MET A 436 -17.31 -9.63 -14.13
C MET A 436 -16.11 -9.69 -15.09
N SER A 437 -16.37 -9.88 -16.38
CA SER A 437 -15.34 -10.11 -17.41
C SER A 437 -14.38 -8.95 -17.61
N GLN A 438 -14.79 -7.71 -17.25
CA GLN A 438 -13.94 -6.51 -17.31
C GLN A 438 -13.54 -5.99 -15.92
N GLY A 439 -13.68 -6.83 -14.89
CA GLY A 439 -13.47 -6.43 -13.50
C GLY A 439 -14.74 -5.95 -12.81
N ILE A 440 -14.62 -5.69 -11.51
CA ILE A 440 -15.72 -5.29 -10.62
C ILE A 440 -15.36 -3.93 -10.03
N TRP A 441 -16.22 -2.93 -10.25
CA TRP A 441 -16.04 -1.61 -9.66
C TRP A 441 -16.44 -1.62 -8.19
N LEU A 442 -15.48 -1.30 -7.32
CA LEU A 442 -15.69 -1.22 -5.87
C LEU A 442 -15.96 0.21 -5.41
N GLY A 443 -15.72 1.20 -6.27
CA GLY A 443 -15.98 2.63 -6.04
C GLY A 443 -15.21 3.27 -4.91
#